data_AF-W7SQ94-F1
#
_entry.id   AF-W7SQ94-F1
#
_cell.length_a   1.000
_cell.length_b   1.000
_cell.length_c   1.000
_cell.angle_alpha   90.00
_cell.angle_beta   90.00
_cell.angle_gamma   90.00
#
_symmetry.space_group_name_H-M   'P 1'
#
loop_
_entity.id
_entity.type
_entity.pdbx_description
1 polymer ?
#
loop_
_entity_poly.entity_id
_entity_poly.type
_entity_poly.pdbx_seq_one_letter_code
_entity_poly.pdbx_strand_id
1 'polypeptide(L)'
;MRSAPLVLAGVLLSVAACSTTPPQTSPAAQAPVCADTLPQQPTTGAATPMVPGEPQAAVICQYTAVQQHLAKSTQVKDVQGLQKALNAADTTPPPRGTMCPLDHGGRDMVIFAYAGGDPVDVTIKTSGCATATNGKVTAYRLTDAVLGKL
;
A
#
# COMPACT_ATOMS: atom_id res chain seq x y z
N MET A 1 62.93 28.53 -41.04
CA MET A 1 62.33 27.84 -42.22
C MET A 1 61.50 26.68 -41.67
N ARG A 2 60.22 26.90 -41.35
CA ARG A 2 59.03 26.45 -42.13
C ARG A 2 59.10 24.98 -42.57
N SER A 3 58.28 24.10 -41.96
CA SER A 3 57.45 23.07 -42.62
C SER A 3 56.61 22.28 -41.59
N ALA A 4 55.30 22.55 -41.56
CA ALA A 4 54.22 21.54 -41.41
C ALA A 4 53.94 20.96 -42.84
N PRO A 5 53.10 19.94 -43.13
CA PRO A 5 51.95 19.39 -42.37
C PRO A 5 51.72 17.85 -42.52
N LEU A 6 50.66 17.27 -41.94
CA LEU A 6 49.58 16.59 -42.68
C LEU A 6 48.53 15.98 -41.74
N VAL A 7 47.28 16.26 -42.08
CA VAL A 7 46.03 15.95 -41.40
C VAL A 7 45.47 14.64 -41.96
N LEU A 8 44.90 13.78 -41.12
CA LEU A 8 43.94 12.75 -41.55
C LEU A 8 42.79 12.69 -40.54
N ALA A 9 41.69 13.34 -40.89
CA ALA A 9 40.41 13.27 -40.19
C ALA A 9 39.61 12.09 -40.76
N GLY A 10 39.40 11.05 -39.94
CA GLY A 10 38.49 9.94 -40.25
C GLY A 10 37.07 10.30 -39.85
N VAL A 11 36.18 10.40 -40.84
CA VAL A 11 34.73 10.60 -40.65
C VAL A 11 34.10 9.26 -40.31
N LEU A 12 33.57 9.11 -39.08
CA LEU A 12 32.76 7.96 -38.68
C LEU A 12 31.28 8.27 -38.95
N LEU A 13 30.67 7.55 -39.88
CA LEU A 13 29.23 7.57 -40.10
C LEU A 13 28.53 6.76 -38.98
N SER A 14 27.90 7.46 -38.04
CA SER A 14 27.02 6.85 -37.04
C SER A 14 25.63 6.63 -37.64
N VAL A 15 25.26 5.38 -37.91
CA VAL A 15 23.90 4.99 -38.28
C VAL A 15 23.00 5.12 -37.04
N ALA A 16 22.15 6.14 -37.03
CA ALA A 16 21.12 6.31 -36.02
C ALA A 16 20.02 5.25 -36.21
N ALA A 17 20.17 4.10 -35.54
CA ALA A 17 19.09 3.14 -35.41
C ALA A 17 18.06 3.73 -34.44
N CYS A 18 16.94 4.24 -34.97
CA CYS A 18 15.76 4.59 -34.18
C CYS A 18 15.15 3.31 -33.61
N SER A 19 15.61 2.90 -32.44
CA SER A 19 14.98 1.85 -31.65
C SER A 19 13.64 2.37 -31.14
N THR A 20 12.56 2.12 -31.86
CA THR A 20 11.20 2.23 -31.33
C THR A 20 11.01 1.16 -30.27
N THR A 21 11.30 1.49 -29.02
CA THR A 21 10.95 0.66 -27.87
C THR A 21 9.42 0.64 -27.76
N PRO A 22 8.75 -0.53 -27.85
CA PRO A 22 7.32 -0.59 -27.61
C PRO A 22 7.04 -0.14 -26.17
N PRO A 23 5.93 0.59 -25.91
CA PRO A 23 5.56 0.95 -24.57
C PRO A 23 5.39 -0.34 -23.75
N GLN A 24 6.28 -0.54 -22.77
CA GLN A 24 6.13 -1.60 -21.78
C GLN A 24 4.90 -1.27 -20.93
N THR A 25 3.77 -1.88 -21.27
CA THR A 25 2.60 -1.88 -20.40
C THR A 25 2.97 -2.66 -19.15
N SER A 26 3.27 -1.96 -18.06
CA SER A 26 3.48 -2.61 -16.76
C SER A 26 2.25 -3.45 -16.42
N PRO A 27 2.43 -4.74 -16.05
CA PRO A 27 1.30 -5.59 -15.70
C PRO A 27 0.51 -4.94 -14.55
N ALA A 28 -0.80 -4.91 -14.70
CA ALA A 28 -1.70 -4.43 -13.66
C ALA A 28 -1.51 -5.25 -12.38
N ALA A 29 -1.62 -4.60 -11.22
CA ALA A 29 -1.61 -5.29 -9.96
C ALA A 29 -2.71 -6.37 -9.94
N GLN A 30 -2.36 -7.59 -9.53
CA GLN A 30 -3.35 -8.63 -9.31
C GLN A 30 -4.24 -8.26 -8.13
N ALA A 31 -5.51 -8.67 -8.20
CA ALA A 31 -6.43 -8.46 -7.10
C ALA A 31 -5.95 -9.26 -5.87
N PRO A 32 -5.70 -8.60 -4.73
CA PRO A 32 -5.25 -9.30 -3.53
C PRO A 32 -6.34 -10.26 -3.02
N VAL A 33 -5.90 -11.36 -2.40
CA VAL A 33 -6.75 -12.44 -1.87
C VAL A 33 -6.63 -12.46 -0.35
N CYS A 34 -7.77 -12.52 0.34
CA CYS A 34 -7.82 -12.65 1.79
C CYS A 34 -7.41 -14.04 2.23
N ALA A 35 -6.59 -14.14 3.28
CA ALA A 35 -6.34 -15.40 3.96
C ALA A 35 -7.57 -15.85 4.76
N ASP A 36 -7.80 -17.16 4.87
CA ASP A 36 -8.94 -17.73 5.60
C ASP A 36 -8.88 -17.47 7.12
N THR A 37 -7.68 -17.22 7.65
CA THR A 37 -7.44 -16.86 9.04
C THR A 37 -6.68 -15.55 9.11
N LEU A 38 -7.00 -14.72 10.11
CA LEU A 38 -6.32 -13.45 10.30
C LEU A 38 -4.84 -13.70 10.65
N PRO A 39 -3.90 -13.15 9.86
CA PRO A 39 -2.49 -13.20 10.23
C PRO A 39 -2.25 -12.46 11.56
N GLN A 40 -1.45 -13.05 12.46
CA GLN A 40 -1.17 -12.43 13.76
C GLN A 40 -0.41 -11.11 13.62
N GLN A 41 0.38 -10.96 12.55
CA GLN A 41 1.12 -9.76 12.20
C GLN A 41 0.91 -9.45 10.71
N PRO A 42 0.90 -8.16 10.31
CA PRO A 42 1.00 -7.76 8.90
C PRO A 42 2.20 -8.47 8.28
N THR A 43 1.96 -9.32 7.28
CA THR A 43 3.00 -10.15 6.66
C THR A 43 3.84 -9.35 5.69
N THR A 44 3.27 -8.29 5.13
CA THR A 44 3.88 -7.44 4.12
C THR A 44 3.49 -5.97 4.34
N GLY A 45 4.48 -5.07 4.35
CA GLY A 45 4.24 -3.62 4.41
C GLY A 45 5.00 -2.83 5.49
N ALA A 46 6.33 -2.92 5.52
CA ALA A 46 7.19 -2.12 6.41
C ALA A 46 7.40 -0.65 5.93
N ALA A 47 6.34 0.01 5.46
CA ALA A 47 6.43 1.33 4.82
C ALA A 47 5.91 2.48 5.68
N THR A 48 6.40 3.69 5.39
CA THR A 48 5.90 4.96 5.92
C THR A 48 5.72 5.92 4.74
N PRO A 49 4.53 6.49 4.50
CA PRO A 49 3.30 6.49 5.33
C PRO A 49 2.60 5.12 5.42
N MET A 50 1.48 5.03 6.15
CA MET A 50 0.76 3.76 6.42
C MET A 50 0.47 2.96 5.13
N VAL A 51 0.04 3.66 4.08
CA VAL A 51 -0.16 3.11 2.73
C VAL A 51 0.65 3.96 1.74
N PRO A 52 1.88 3.54 1.37
CA PRO A 52 2.78 4.33 0.53
C PRO A 52 2.33 4.38 -0.94
N GLY A 53 2.86 5.33 -1.70
CA GLY A 53 2.71 5.36 -3.16
C GLY A 53 1.27 5.40 -3.65
N GLU A 54 1.02 4.73 -4.79
CA GLU A 54 -0.27 4.67 -5.46
C GLU A 54 -0.73 3.22 -5.63
N PRO A 55 -1.49 2.67 -4.67
CA PRO A 55 -2.05 1.33 -4.80
C PRO A 55 -3.08 1.27 -5.94
N GLN A 56 -3.05 0.18 -6.70
CA GLN A 56 -3.92 -0.02 -7.87
C GLN A 56 -5.19 -0.80 -7.54
N ALA A 57 -5.11 -1.68 -6.55
CA ALA A 57 -6.24 -2.46 -6.07
C ALA A 57 -6.17 -2.58 -4.54
N ALA A 58 -7.33 -2.79 -3.91
CA ALA A 58 -7.38 -3.15 -2.51
C ALA A 58 -8.58 -4.05 -2.22
N VAL A 59 -8.44 -4.91 -1.23
CA VAL A 59 -9.51 -5.76 -0.72
C VAL A 59 -9.64 -5.59 0.79
N ILE A 60 -10.88 -5.55 1.27
CA ILE A 60 -11.21 -5.59 2.69
C ILE A 60 -11.54 -7.04 3.05
N CYS A 61 -10.84 -7.56 4.05
CA CYS A 61 -11.00 -8.87 4.62
C CYS A 61 -11.60 -8.72 6.02
N GLN A 62 -12.88 -9.05 6.16
CA GLN A 62 -13.59 -8.96 7.43
C GLN A 62 -13.51 -10.29 8.16
N TYR A 63 -13.08 -10.30 9.41
CA TYR A 63 -12.89 -11.53 10.20
C TYR A 63 -13.84 -11.61 11.39
N THR A 64 -14.20 -12.84 11.79
CA THR A 64 -14.97 -13.05 13.01
C THR A 64 -14.14 -12.72 14.25
N ALA A 65 -14.75 -12.07 15.25
CA ALA A 65 -14.01 -11.62 16.43
C ALA A 65 -13.44 -12.77 17.29
N VAL A 66 -14.11 -13.93 17.34
CA VAL A 66 -13.75 -15.03 18.24
C VAL A 66 -12.72 -15.98 17.60
N GLN A 67 -13.03 -16.53 16.43
CA GLN A 67 -12.16 -17.50 15.76
C GLN A 67 -11.21 -16.86 14.74
N GLN A 68 -11.39 -15.56 14.43
CA GLN A 68 -10.58 -14.85 13.44
C GLN A 68 -10.55 -15.53 12.07
N HIS A 69 -11.68 -16.14 11.69
CA HIS A 69 -11.90 -16.69 10.35
C HIS A 69 -12.48 -15.65 9.42
N LEU A 70 -12.12 -15.73 8.14
CA LEU A 70 -12.63 -14.84 7.11
C LEU A 70 -14.15 -14.99 7.03
N ALA A 71 -14.86 -13.91 7.35
CA ALA A 71 -16.31 -13.84 7.26
C ALA A 71 -16.74 -13.29 5.88
N LYS A 72 -16.01 -12.30 5.37
CA LYS A 72 -16.33 -11.65 4.10
C LYS A 72 -15.08 -11.04 3.45
N SER A 73 -15.04 -11.05 2.12
CA SER A 73 -14.07 -10.31 1.33
C SER A 73 -14.79 -9.35 0.38
N THR A 74 -14.34 -8.10 0.32
CA THR A 74 -14.94 -7.07 -0.54
C THR A 74 -13.86 -6.25 -1.26
N GLN A 75 -13.96 -6.15 -2.58
CA GLN A 75 -13.07 -5.28 -3.36
C GLN A 75 -13.38 -3.80 -3.08
N VAL A 76 -12.34 -3.00 -2.85
CA VAL A 76 -12.45 -1.58 -2.58
C VAL A 76 -12.68 -0.84 -3.89
N LYS A 77 -13.80 -0.11 -3.99
CA LYS A 77 -14.12 0.70 -5.19
C LYS A 77 -13.27 1.96 -5.30
N ASP A 78 -13.04 2.62 -4.16
CA ASP A 78 -12.30 3.89 -4.06
C ASP A 78 -10.98 3.67 -3.31
N VAL A 79 -10.04 2.99 -3.98
CA VAL A 79 -8.74 2.60 -3.39
C VAL A 79 -7.95 3.83 -2.95
N GLN A 80 -7.91 4.85 -3.81
CA GLN A 80 -7.16 6.09 -3.56
C GLN A 80 -7.77 6.91 -2.42
N GLY A 81 -9.09 7.00 -2.33
CA GLY A 81 -9.74 7.68 -1.21
C GLY A 81 -9.55 6.95 0.12
N LEU A 82 -9.57 5.61 0.13
CA LEU A 82 -9.25 4.84 1.33
C LEU A 82 -7.79 5.02 1.76
N GLN A 83 -6.85 4.95 0.81
CA GLN A 83 -5.42 5.20 1.05
C GLN A 83 -5.18 6.59 1.66
N LYS A 84 -5.77 7.63 1.07
CA LYS A 84 -5.68 9.00 1.61
C LYS A 84 -6.27 9.12 3.00
N ALA A 85 -7.43 8.51 3.26
CA ALA A 85 -8.07 8.55 4.58
C ALA A 85 -7.21 7.87 5.66
N LEU A 86 -6.62 6.71 5.36
CA LEU A 86 -5.71 6.01 6.27
C LEU A 86 -4.42 6.80 6.55
N ASN A 87 -3.84 7.41 5.51
CA ASN A 87 -2.61 8.20 5.66
C ASN A 87 -2.83 9.55 6.36
N ALA A 88 -4.05 10.09 6.32
CA ALA A 88 -4.42 11.33 7.01
C ALA A 88 -4.88 11.10 8.46
N ALA A 89 -5.05 9.84 8.88
CA ALA A 89 -5.51 9.52 10.23
C ALA A 89 -4.47 9.94 11.30
N ASP A 90 -4.97 10.26 12.50
CA ASP A 90 -4.13 10.72 13.61
C ASP A 90 -3.19 9.61 14.08
N THR A 91 -1.89 9.85 14.01
CA THR A 91 -0.86 8.91 14.49
C THR A 91 -0.37 9.25 15.90
N THR A 92 -0.89 10.31 16.50
CA THR A 92 -0.56 10.71 17.87
C THR A 92 -1.15 9.68 18.84
N PRO A 93 -0.32 9.01 19.67
CA PRO A 93 -0.83 8.09 20.65
C PRO A 93 -1.82 8.77 21.60
N PRO A 94 -2.91 8.10 22.00
CA PRO A 94 -3.83 8.67 22.96
C PRO A 94 -3.12 8.90 24.31
N PRO A 95 -3.58 9.88 25.12
CA PRO A 95 -3.03 10.12 26.44
C PRO A 95 -3.01 8.87 27.31
N ARG A 96 -2.01 8.74 28.18
CA ARG A 96 -1.92 7.63 29.13
C ARG A 96 -3.20 7.54 29.96
N GLY A 97 -3.71 6.33 30.16
CA GLY A 97 -4.95 6.08 30.88
C GLY A 97 -6.23 6.21 30.04
N THR A 98 -6.12 6.47 28.73
CA THR A 98 -7.28 6.38 27.83
C THR A 98 -7.84 4.95 27.86
N MET A 99 -9.11 4.82 28.27
CA MET A 99 -9.84 3.56 28.24
C MET A 99 -10.60 3.43 26.92
N CYS A 100 -10.55 2.24 26.31
CA CYS A 100 -11.28 1.89 25.10
C CYS A 100 -12.43 0.94 25.45
N PRO A 101 -13.57 1.45 25.95
CA PRO A 101 -14.72 0.61 26.26
C PRO A 101 -15.24 -0.09 25.00
N LEU A 102 -15.90 -1.24 25.18
CA LEU A 102 -16.48 -2.06 24.09
C LEU A 102 -15.44 -2.59 23.10
N ASP A 103 -14.23 -2.88 23.57
CA ASP A 103 -13.24 -3.63 22.81
C ASP A 103 -13.54 -5.13 22.86
N HIS A 104 -14.19 -5.62 21.81
CA HIS A 104 -14.54 -7.03 21.67
C HIS A 104 -13.53 -7.81 20.82
N GLY A 105 -12.38 -7.20 20.50
CA GLY A 105 -11.31 -7.86 19.72
C GLY A 105 -11.59 -7.97 18.22
N GLY A 106 -12.64 -7.31 17.71
CA GLY A 106 -12.94 -7.26 16.28
C GLY A 106 -11.78 -6.67 15.47
N ARG A 107 -11.29 -7.42 14.48
CA ARG A 107 -10.18 -7.04 13.60
C ARG A 107 -10.50 -7.40 12.16
N ASP A 108 -10.30 -6.43 11.29
CA ASP A 108 -10.34 -6.60 9.84
C ASP A 108 -8.95 -6.33 9.26
N MET A 109 -8.76 -6.68 7.99
CA MET A 109 -7.52 -6.40 7.27
C MET A 109 -7.83 -5.79 5.92
N VAL A 110 -7.07 -4.78 5.51
CA VAL A 110 -7.10 -4.23 4.16
C VAL A 110 -5.78 -4.56 3.50
N ILE A 111 -5.82 -5.21 2.35
CA ILE A 111 -4.62 -5.54 1.57
C ILE A 111 -4.59 -4.61 0.36
N PHE A 112 -3.55 -3.80 0.24
CA PHE A 112 -3.30 -2.91 -0.91
C PHE A 112 -2.30 -3.56 -1.85
N ALA A 113 -2.62 -3.64 -3.14
CA ALA A 113 -1.74 -4.20 -4.17
C ALA A 113 -1.21 -3.10 -5.11
N TYR A 114 0.04 -3.28 -5.54
CA TYR A 114 0.79 -2.35 -6.38
C TYR A 114 1.25 -3.03 -7.67
N ALA A 115 1.47 -2.27 -8.74
CA ALA A 115 2.06 -2.84 -9.96
C ALA A 115 3.52 -3.22 -9.67
N GLY A 116 3.81 -4.53 -9.73
CA GLY A 116 5.16 -5.07 -9.59
C GLY A 116 5.81 -4.88 -8.22
N GLY A 117 5.05 -4.53 -7.19
CA GLY A 117 5.54 -4.33 -5.82
C GLY A 117 4.82 -5.23 -4.81
N ASP A 118 5.43 -5.35 -3.63
CA ASP A 118 4.84 -6.11 -2.54
C ASP A 118 3.54 -5.46 -2.04
N PRO A 119 2.52 -6.24 -1.68
CA PRO A 119 1.31 -5.71 -1.08
C PRO A 119 1.60 -5.07 0.28
N VAL A 120 0.67 -4.23 0.73
CA VAL A 120 0.70 -3.65 2.08
C VAL A 120 -0.55 -4.08 2.83
N ASP A 121 -0.34 -4.75 3.95
CA ASP A 121 -1.39 -5.20 4.85
C ASP A 121 -1.63 -4.15 5.93
N VAL A 122 -2.87 -3.70 6.06
CA VAL A 122 -3.29 -2.80 7.14
C VAL A 122 -4.30 -3.54 7.99
N THR A 123 -3.93 -3.89 9.21
CA THR A 123 -4.88 -4.40 10.20
C THR A 123 -5.68 -3.23 10.76
N ILE A 124 -7.01 -3.39 10.79
CA ILE A 124 -7.93 -2.44 11.41
C ILE A 124 -8.61 -3.11 12.58
N LYS A 125 -8.55 -2.47 13.74
CA LYS A 125 -9.35 -2.82 14.89
C LYS A 125 -10.66 -2.04 14.82
N THR A 126 -11.78 -2.73 14.77
CA THR A 126 -13.11 -2.14 14.52
C THR A 126 -13.93 -1.92 15.79
N SER A 127 -13.40 -2.32 16.95
CA SER A 127 -14.04 -2.15 18.25
C SER A 127 -13.11 -1.40 19.22
N GLY A 128 -13.66 -0.89 20.32
CA GLY A 128 -12.94 0.03 21.21
C GLY A 128 -12.61 1.37 20.54
N CYS A 129 -11.39 1.87 20.72
CA CYS A 129 -10.97 3.19 20.21
C CYS A 129 -10.68 3.24 18.71
N ALA A 130 -10.93 2.16 17.96
CA ALA A 130 -10.63 1.95 16.54
C ALA A 130 -9.22 2.39 16.09
N THR A 131 -8.41 1.45 15.63
CA THR A 131 -7.01 1.70 15.24
C THR A 131 -6.68 1.03 13.93
N ALA A 132 -5.80 1.61 13.12
CA ALA A 132 -5.23 0.96 11.95
C ALA A 132 -3.72 0.83 12.12
N THR A 133 -3.13 -0.26 11.64
CA THR A 133 -1.67 -0.42 11.66
C THR A 133 -1.17 -1.28 10.50
N ASN A 134 -0.03 -0.88 9.93
CA ASN A 134 0.75 -1.72 9.01
C ASN A 134 1.94 -2.41 9.72
N GLY A 135 1.94 -2.41 11.05
CA GLY A 135 3.01 -2.94 11.89
C GLY A 135 4.15 -1.95 12.16
N LYS A 136 4.24 -0.84 11.41
CA LYS A 136 5.25 0.21 11.59
C LYS A 136 4.64 1.55 11.98
N VAL A 137 3.54 1.92 11.36
CA VAL A 137 2.73 3.10 11.67
C VAL A 137 1.43 2.62 12.28
N THR A 138 1.02 3.27 13.37
CA THR A 138 -0.29 3.05 13.98
C THR A 138 -1.07 4.36 13.97
N ALA A 139 -2.26 4.33 13.40
CA ALA A 139 -3.23 5.40 13.51
C ALA A 139 -4.25 5.05 14.59
N TYR A 140 -4.68 6.08 15.31
CA TYR A 140 -5.63 6.03 16.41
C TYR A 140 -6.86 6.85 16.03
N ARG A 141 -7.98 6.58 16.72
CA ARG A 141 -9.22 7.36 16.58
C ARG A 141 -9.67 7.43 15.12
N LEU A 142 -9.73 6.27 14.46
CA LEU A 142 -10.21 6.21 13.09
C LEU A 142 -11.59 6.85 12.99
N THR A 143 -11.75 7.73 12.02
CA THR A 143 -13.00 8.45 11.78
C THR A 143 -13.89 7.68 10.80
N ASP A 144 -15.13 8.13 10.63
CA ASP A 144 -16.05 7.59 9.63
C ASP A 144 -15.52 7.68 8.20
N ALA A 145 -14.55 8.56 7.93
CA ALA A 145 -13.87 8.63 6.64
C ALA A 145 -13.11 7.33 6.30
N VAL A 146 -12.65 6.60 7.32
CA VAL A 146 -12.05 5.27 7.20
C VAL A 146 -13.10 4.19 7.46
N LEU A 147 -13.82 4.27 8.59
CA LEU A 147 -14.73 3.19 9.01
C LEU A 147 -15.95 3.03 8.08
N GLY A 148 -16.46 4.11 7.50
CA GLY A 148 -17.56 4.06 6.53
C GLY A 148 -17.17 3.51 5.16
N LYS A 149 -15.88 3.23 4.94
CA LYS A 149 -15.37 2.57 3.72
C LYS A 149 -15.12 1.07 3.91
N LEU A 150 -15.25 0.55 5.14
CA LEU A 150 -15.08 -0.87 5.49
C LEU A 150 -16.40 -1.64 5.37
#